data_AF-A0A421AUY8-F1
#
_entry.id   AF-A0A421AUY8-F1
#
_cell.length_a   1.000
_cell.length_b   1.000
_cell.length_c   1.000
_cell.angle_alpha   90.00
_cell.angle_beta   90.00
_cell.angle_gamma   90.00
#
_symmetry.space_group_name_H-M   'P 1'
#
loop_
_entity.id
_entity.type
_entity.pdbx_description
1 polymer ?
#
loop_
_entity_poly.entity_id
_entity_poly.type
_entity_poly.pdbx_seq_one_letter_code
_entity_poly.pdbx_strand_id
1 'polypeptide(L)'
;MTAGPFPDLEADLVQAAAAGDQAAFRTLWAGAQRQAYALCVRLTGSHADAADALQETQIAAWRGLGRFTGTCSFAVWVYAIARNAALGVLRTRKRRGEVDLDGVAEPSTGPFTDAIGDTLDVRAALAALPANHREAVLLWASGLTYAQVATVMSAPTNSIRVWIHRARHSLRDRLGS
;
A
#
# COMPACT_ATOMS: atom_id res chain seq x y z
N MET A 1 13.02 7.56 -10.51
CA MET A 1 12.83 6.65 -11.66
C MET A 1 13.36 5.29 -11.25
N THR A 2 12.51 4.41 -10.76
CA THR A 2 12.80 2.97 -10.68
C THR A 2 11.82 2.31 -11.63
N ALA A 3 12.10 2.43 -12.92
CA ALA A 3 11.66 1.41 -13.86
C ALA A 3 12.38 0.12 -13.42
N GLY A 4 11.66 -1.02 -13.39
CA GLY A 4 12.31 -2.31 -13.20
C GLY A 4 13.46 -2.48 -14.20
N PRO A 5 14.50 -3.27 -13.86
CA PRO A 5 15.57 -3.53 -14.80
C PRO A 5 14.92 -4.17 -16.04
N PHE A 6 15.08 -3.53 -17.20
CA PHE A 6 14.56 -3.98 -18.51
C PHE A 6 13.02 -3.86 -18.68
N PRO A 7 12.49 -2.67 -19.08
CA PRO A 7 11.06 -2.48 -19.32
C PRO A 7 10.48 -3.42 -20.40
N ASP A 8 11.30 -3.84 -21.37
CA ASP A 8 10.91 -4.80 -22.41
C ASP A 8 10.65 -6.20 -21.82
N LEU A 9 11.45 -6.61 -20.82
CA LEU A 9 11.27 -7.88 -20.11
C LEU A 9 9.97 -7.89 -19.28
N GLU A 10 9.64 -6.76 -18.64
CA GLU A 10 8.37 -6.64 -17.92
C GLU A 10 7.17 -6.73 -18.88
N ALA A 11 7.26 -6.08 -20.05
CA ALA A 11 6.23 -6.13 -21.07
C ALA A 11 6.01 -7.56 -21.61
N ASP A 12 7.09 -8.29 -21.92
CA ASP A 12 7.01 -9.67 -22.39
C ASP A 12 6.38 -10.60 -21.35
N LEU A 13 6.80 -10.47 -20.08
CA LEU A 13 6.21 -11.22 -18.97
C LEU A 13 4.73 -10.91 -18.80
N VAL A 14 4.33 -9.64 -18.96
CA VAL A 14 2.92 -9.22 -18.89
C VAL A 14 2.11 -9.84 -20.01
N GLN A 15 2.62 -9.85 -21.24
CA GLN A 15 1.93 -10.46 -22.38
C GLN A 15 1.77 -11.97 -22.21
N ALA A 16 2.84 -12.67 -21.82
CA ALA A 16 2.79 -14.11 -21.55
C ALA A 16 1.80 -14.44 -20.42
N ALA A 17 1.85 -13.68 -19.32
CA ALA A 17 0.95 -13.86 -18.19
C ALA A 17 -0.52 -13.55 -18.55
N ALA A 18 -0.77 -12.53 -19.37
CA ALA A 18 -2.11 -12.21 -19.88
C ALA A 18 -2.66 -13.33 -20.80
N ALA A 19 -1.79 -14.04 -21.51
CA ALA A 19 -2.14 -15.22 -22.29
C ALA A 19 -2.35 -16.50 -21.44
N GLY A 20 -2.18 -16.41 -20.11
CA GLY A 20 -2.41 -17.50 -19.17
C GLY A 20 -1.13 -18.18 -18.65
N ASP A 21 0.06 -17.67 -18.97
CA ASP A 21 1.32 -18.21 -18.42
C ASP A 21 1.44 -17.89 -16.92
N GLN A 22 1.24 -18.93 -16.10
CA GLN A 22 1.36 -18.83 -14.65
C GLN A 22 2.79 -18.58 -14.16
N ALA A 23 3.81 -19.06 -14.88
CA ALA A 23 5.21 -18.82 -14.52
C ALA A 23 5.60 -17.35 -14.75
N ALA A 24 5.15 -16.78 -15.87
CA ALA A 24 5.33 -15.36 -16.15
C ALA A 24 4.67 -14.49 -15.08
N PHE A 25 3.43 -14.80 -14.69
CA PHE A 25 2.75 -14.08 -13.61
C PHE A 25 3.45 -14.22 -12.27
N ARG A 26 3.89 -15.43 -11.89
CA ARG A 26 4.64 -15.64 -10.64
C ARG A 26 5.89 -14.78 -10.58
N THR A 27 6.59 -14.62 -11.70
CA THR A 27 7.79 -13.78 -11.81
C THR A 27 7.45 -12.31 -11.57
N LEU A 28 6.42 -11.79 -12.25
CA LEU A 28 5.94 -10.42 -12.04
C LEU A 28 5.48 -10.18 -10.60
N TRP A 29 4.68 -11.12 -10.07
CA TRP A 29 4.13 -11.04 -8.72
C TRP A 29 5.23 -11.04 -7.66
N ALA A 30 6.26 -11.88 -7.80
CA ALA A 30 7.38 -11.94 -6.87
C ALA A 30 8.09 -10.59 -6.71
N GLY A 31 8.19 -9.80 -7.79
CA GLY A 31 8.76 -8.45 -7.76
C GLY A 31 7.92 -7.43 -6.98
N ALA A 32 6.59 -7.58 -6.97
CA ALA A 32 5.67 -6.63 -6.34
C ALA A 32 5.17 -7.08 -4.95
N GLN A 33 5.16 -8.37 -4.65
CA GLN A 33 4.46 -8.96 -3.50
C GLN A 33 4.91 -8.37 -2.16
N ARG A 34 6.22 -8.29 -1.90
CA ARG A 34 6.75 -7.79 -0.62
C ARG A 34 6.30 -6.35 -0.35
N GLN A 35 6.35 -5.55 -1.40
CA GLN A 35 6.01 -4.14 -1.38
C GLN A 35 4.51 -3.92 -1.23
N ALA A 36 3.70 -4.70 -1.95
CA ALA A 36 2.25 -4.72 -1.82
C ALA A 36 1.82 -5.13 -0.40
N TYR A 37 2.44 -6.16 0.17
CA TYR A 37 2.17 -6.59 1.54
C TYR A 37 2.49 -5.50 2.55
N ALA A 38 3.66 -4.86 2.43
CA ALA A 38 4.05 -3.77 3.31
C ALA A 38 3.07 -2.58 3.22
N LEU A 39 2.52 -2.31 2.02
CA LEU A 39 1.46 -1.32 1.87
C LEU A 39 0.18 -1.76 2.58
N CYS A 40 -0.26 -3.01 2.41
CA CYS A 40 -1.44 -3.54 3.08
C CYS A 40 -1.31 -3.39 4.61
N VAL A 41 -0.18 -3.80 5.20
CA VAL A 41 0.08 -3.65 6.64
C VAL A 41 -0.02 -2.19 7.09
N ARG A 42 0.58 -1.25 6.33
CA ARG A 42 0.50 0.19 6.64
C ARG A 42 -0.92 0.75 6.57
N LEU A 43 -1.76 0.24 5.67
CA LEU A 43 -3.13 0.70 5.50
C LEU A 43 -4.09 0.07 6.51
N THR A 44 -3.98 -1.23 6.75
CA THR A 44 -4.90 -1.99 7.62
C THR A 44 -4.54 -1.88 9.10
N GLY A 45 -3.25 -1.69 9.41
CA GLY A 45 -2.72 -1.72 10.77
C GLY A 45 -2.70 -3.12 11.41
N SER A 46 -3.02 -4.17 10.65
CA SER A 46 -3.09 -5.56 11.13
C SER A 46 -2.48 -6.51 10.10
N HIS A 47 -1.63 -7.44 10.56
CA HIS A 47 -1.02 -8.46 9.71
C HIS A 47 -2.03 -9.45 9.15
N ALA A 48 -3.09 -9.76 9.91
CA ALA A 48 -4.17 -10.65 9.46
C ALA A 48 -4.96 -9.99 8.32
N ASP A 49 -5.47 -8.77 8.55
CA ASP A 49 -6.17 -7.99 7.53
C ASP A 49 -5.29 -7.75 6.28
N ALA A 50 -3.98 -7.57 6.48
CA ALA A 50 -3.04 -7.36 5.39
C ALA A 50 -2.80 -8.62 4.56
N ALA A 51 -2.78 -9.80 5.19
CA ALA A 51 -2.64 -11.08 4.48
C ALA A 51 -3.88 -11.34 3.61
N ASP A 52 -5.08 -11.10 4.13
CA ASP A 52 -6.34 -11.20 3.40
C ASP A 52 -6.36 -10.24 2.21
N ALA A 53 -6.01 -8.97 2.45
CA ALA A 53 -5.92 -7.96 1.39
C ALA A 53 -4.90 -8.34 0.31
N LEU A 54 -3.73 -8.90 0.69
CA LEU A 54 -2.71 -9.35 -0.26
C LEU A 54 -3.21 -10.51 -1.13
N GLN A 55 -3.95 -11.46 -0.54
CA GLN A 55 -4.53 -12.57 -1.29
C GLN A 55 -5.57 -12.06 -2.30
N GLU A 56 -6.47 -11.18 -1.88
CA GLU A 56 -7.44 -10.54 -2.78
C GLU A 56 -6.73 -9.75 -3.89
N THR A 57 -5.63 -9.08 -3.56
CA THR A 57 -4.79 -8.36 -4.52
C THR A 57 -4.23 -9.31 -5.58
N GLN A 58 -3.68 -10.45 -5.19
CA GLN A 58 -3.11 -11.41 -6.14
C GLN A 58 -4.17 -11.95 -7.10
N ILE A 59 -5.35 -12.30 -6.57
CA ILE A 59 -6.48 -12.80 -7.36
C ILE A 59 -6.99 -11.73 -8.32
N ALA A 60 -7.15 -10.49 -7.84
CA ALA A 60 -7.59 -9.38 -8.65
C ALA A 60 -6.56 -9.00 -9.72
N ALA A 61 -5.26 -9.06 -9.40
CA ALA A 61 -4.18 -8.84 -10.36
C ALA A 61 -4.19 -9.90 -11.46
N TRP A 62 -4.31 -11.19 -11.11
CA TRP A 62 -4.42 -12.26 -12.11
C TRP A 62 -5.63 -12.07 -13.04
N ARG A 63 -6.82 -11.83 -12.47
CA ARG A 63 -8.07 -11.62 -13.24
C ARG A 63 -8.06 -10.35 -14.07
N GLY A 64 -7.40 -9.30 -13.57
CA GLY A 64 -7.34 -7.99 -14.21
C GLY A 64 -6.25 -7.85 -15.27
N LEU A 65 -5.31 -8.81 -15.34
CA LEU A 65 -4.09 -8.68 -16.13
C LEU A 65 -4.37 -8.50 -17.63
N GLY A 66 -5.39 -9.19 -18.16
CA GLY A 66 -5.79 -9.04 -19.55
C GLY A 66 -6.31 -7.64 -19.93
N ARG A 67 -6.61 -6.78 -18.95
CA ARG A 67 -7.03 -5.38 -19.16
C ARG A 67 -5.92 -4.38 -18.81
N PHE A 68 -4.76 -4.85 -18.37
CA PHE A 68 -3.64 -3.99 -18.05
C PHE A 68 -3.01 -3.46 -19.33
N THR A 69 -2.96 -2.14 -19.48
CA THR A 69 -2.54 -1.46 -20.71
C THR A 69 -1.08 -1.00 -20.71
N GLY A 70 -0.31 -1.28 -19.65
CA GLY A 70 1.10 -0.86 -19.55
C GLY A 70 1.30 0.65 -19.37
N THR A 71 0.25 1.41 -19.02
CA THR A 71 0.35 2.87 -18.79
C THR A 71 1.19 3.24 -17.56
N CYS A 72 1.46 2.29 -16.69
CA CYS A 72 2.42 2.36 -15.59
C CYS A 72 3.10 0.99 -15.46
N SER A 73 4.15 0.88 -14.64
CA SER A 73 4.76 -0.43 -14.32
C SER A 73 3.75 -1.35 -13.65
N PHE A 74 3.88 -2.66 -13.86
CA PHE A 74 3.07 -3.69 -13.20
C PHE A 74 3.03 -3.51 -11.68
N ALA A 75 4.16 -3.18 -11.05
CA ALA A 75 4.23 -2.93 -9.61
C ALA A 75 3.28 -1.80 -9.17
N VAL A 76 3.31 -0.65 -9.84
CA VAL A 76 2.41 0.50 -9.54
C VAL A 76 0.94 0.12 -9.73
N TRP A 77 0.63 -0.66 -10.76
CA TRP A 77 -0.72 -1.17 -10.97
C TRP A 77 -1.16 -2.10 -9.84
N VAL A 78 -0.29 -3.02 -9.39
CA VAL A 78 -0.53 -3.88 -8.21
C VAL A 78 -0.75 -3.05 -6.94
N TYR A 79 -0.01 -1.95 -6.75
CA TYR A 79 -0.23 -1.05 -5.61
C TYR A 79 -1.64 -0.44 -5.60
N ALA A 80 -2.20 -0.10 -6.78
CA ALA A 80 -3.57 0.40 -6.88
C ALA A 80 -4.60 -0.67 -6.50
N ILE A 81 -4.36 -1.92 -6.91
CA ILE A 81 -5.21 -3.05 -6.52
C ILE A 81 -5.10 -3.31 -5.01
N ALA A 82 -3.88 -3.33 -4.47
CA ALA A 82 -3.61 -3.56 -3.04
C ALA A 82 -4.28 -2.53 -2.15
N ARG A 83 -4.22 -1.25 -2.55
CA ARG A 83 -4.94 -0.16 -1.90
C ARG A 83 -6.44 -0.45 -1.84
N ASN A 84 -7.06 -0.80 -2.96
CA ASN A 84 -8.49 -1.04 -3.02
C ASN A 84 -8.92 -2.27 -2.18
N ALA A 85 -8.12 -3.35 -2.21
CA ALA A 85 -8.33 -4.53 -1.38
C ALA A 85 -8.24 -4.19 0.12
N ALA A 86 -7.19 -3.49 0.55
CA ALA A 86 -7.01 -3.06 1.94
C ALA A 86 -8.18 -2.17 2.42
N LEU A 87 -8.63 -1.22 1.61
CA LEU A 87 -9.80 -0.41 1.91
C LEU A 87 -11.11 -1.23 1.95
N GLY A 88 -11.20 -2.30 1.15
CA GLY A 88 -12.28 -3.28 1.17
C GLY A 88 -12.35 -4.04 2.49
N VAL A 89 -11.22 -4.56 2.96
CA VAL A 89 -11.08 -5.24 4.26
C VAL A 89 -11.48 -4.32 5.40
N LEU A 90 -10.93 -3.10 5.46
CA LEU A 90 -11.26 -2.10 6.48
C LEU A 90 -12.75 -1.75 6.52
N ARG A 91 -13.39 -1.63 5.34
CA ARG A 91 -14.83 -1.35 5.24
C ARG A 91 -15.66 -2.53 5.77
N THR A 92 -15.22 -3.75 5.52
CA THR A 92 -15.87 -4.97 6.02
C THR A 92 -15.72 -5.09 7.54
N ARG A 93 -14.52 -4.86 8.08
CA ARG A 93 -14.26 -4.84 9.54
C ARG A 93 -15.16 -3.84 10.26
N LYS A 94 -15.22 -2.59 9.74
CA LYS A 94 -16.09 -1.55 10.29
C LYS A 94 -17.58 -1.96 10.29
N ARG A 95 -18.04 -2.64 9.23
CA ARG A 95 -19.43 -3.12 9.13
C ARG A 95 -19.74 -4.26 10.11
N ARG A 96 -18.76 -5.11 10.42
CA ARG A 96 -18.92 -6.23 11.36
C ARG A 96 -18.97 -5.79 12.82
N GLY A 97 -18.69 -4.52 13.12
CA GLY A 97 -18.65 -4.03 14.49
C GLY A 97 -17.56 -4.71 15.32
N GLU A 98 -16.55 -5.29 14.65
CA GLU A 98 -15.34 -5.78 15.29
C GLU A 98 -14.62 -4.57 15.89
N VAL A 99 -14.95 -4.31 17.17
CA VAL A 99 -14.17 -3.43 18.04
C VAL A 99 -12.78 -4.03 18.09
N ASP A 100 -11.79 -3.17 17.86
CA ASP A 100 -10.37 -3.50 17.85
C ASP A 100 -9.96 -4.15 19.19
N LEU A 101 -10.04 -5.48 19.29
CA LEU A 101 -9.50 -6.23 20.42
C LEU A 101 -8.01 -6.55 20.22
N ASP A 102 -7.47 -6.32 19.01
CA ASP A 102 -6.08 -6.60 18.66
C ASP A 102 -5.28 -5.32 18.35
N GLY A 103 -5.52 -4.28 19.15
CA GLY A 103 -4.68 -3.09 19.22
C GLY A 103 -3.34 -3.31 19.93
N VAL A 104 -3.07 -4.53 20.41
CA VAL A 104 -1.78 -4.96 20.95
C VAL A 104 -1.06 -5.73 19.86
N ALA A 105 -0.23 -5.03 19.08
CA ALA A 105 0.90 -5.72 18.46
C ALA A 105 1.60 -6.48 19.61
N GLU A 106 1.69 -7.81 19.52
CA GLU A 106 2.36 -8.59 20.56
C GLU A 106 3.70 -7.92 20.88
N PRO A 107 3.90 -7.44 22.11
CA PRO A 107 5.15 -6.80 22.46
C PRO A 107 6.22 -7.90 22.39
N SER A 108 7.08 -7.83 21.38
CA SER A 108 8.36 -8.54 21.44
C SER A 108 9.02 -8.06 22.73
N THR A 109 9.01 -8.93 23.74
CA THR A 109 9.45 -8.60 25.09
C THR A 109 10.96 -8.49 25.06
N GLY A 110 11.43 -7.28 24.82
CA GLY A 110 12.82 -6.84 24.78
C GLY A 110 12.88 -5.36 25.21
N PRO A 111 14.08 -4.76 25.32
CA PRO A 111 14.30 -3.45 25.94
C PRO A 111 13.77 -2.29 25.06
N PHE A 112 12.45 -2.20 24.92
CA PHE A 112 11.76 -1.52 23.80
C PHE A 112 10.68 -0.52 24.25
N THR A 113 10.67 -0.10 25.51
CA THR A 113 9.63 0.82 26.04
C THR A 113 9.59 2.15 25.31
N ASP A 114 10.74 2.70 24.90
CA ASP A 114 10.80 3.99 24.18
C ASP A 114 10.36 3.84 22.72
N ALA A 115 10.76 2.76 22.04
CA ALA A 115 10.39 2.50 20.66
C ALA A 115 8.90 2.09 20.50
N ILE A 116 8.28 1.52 21.53
CA ILE A 116 6.83 1.31 21.58
C ILE A 116 6.10 2.66 21.71
N GLY A 117 6.61 3.58 22.54
CA GLY A 117 6.10 4.94 22.67
C GLY A 117 6.13 5.69 21.35
N ASP A 118 7.30 5.75 20.71
CA ASP A 118 7.49 6.38 19.40
C ASP A 118 6.55 5.79 18.32
N THR A 119 6.40 4.47 18.30
CA THR A 119 5.53 3.78 17.34
C THR A 119 4.04 4.09 17.59
N LEU A 120 3.64 4.18 18.86
CA LEU A 120 2.27 4.50 19.25
C LEU A 120 1.93 5.97 18.92
N ASP A 121 2.87 6.88 19.15
CA ASP A 121 2.73 8.31 18.83
C ASP A 121 2.66 8.53 17.32
N VAL A 122 3.48 7.83 16.54
CA VAL A 122 3.40 7.85 15.07
C VAL A 122 2.04 7.35 14.58
N ARG A 123 1.54 6.24 15.14
CA ARG A 123 0.22 5.68 14.77
C ARG A 123 -0.91 6.64 15.10
N ALA A 124 -0.88 7.25 16.29
CA ALA A 124 -1.87 8.25 16.71
C ALA A 124 -1.81 9.52 15.84
N ALA A 125 -0.60 10.02 15.55
CA ALA A 125 -0.40 11.18 14.68
C ALA A 125 -0.91 10.93 13.26
N LEU A 126 -0.66 9.74 12.69
CA LEU A 126 -1.22 9.32 11.41
C LEU A 126 -2.75 9.23 11.47
N ALA A 127 -3.32 8.64 12.53
CA ALA A 127 -4.77 8.50 12.69
C ALA A 127 -5.52 9.84 12.75
N ALA A 128 -4.86 10.90 13.23
CA ALA A 128 -5.43 12.24 13.29
C ALA A 128 -5.46 12.98 11.94
N LEU A 129 -4.78 12.47 10.91
CA LEU A 129 -4.79 13.08 9.58
C LEU A 129 -6.11 12.79 8.83
N PRO A 130 -6.57 13.72 7.97
CA PRO A 130 -7.60 13.39 6.99
C PRO A 130 -7.23 12.16 6.17
N ALA A 131 -8.20 11.28 5.87
CA ALA A 131 -7.95 10.00 5.23
C ALA A 131 -7.09 10.10 3.96
N ASN A 132 -7.40 11.06 3.08
CA ASN A 132 -6.64 11.29 1.84
C ASN A 132 -5.20 11.75 2.09
N HIS A 133 -4.96 12.52 3.16
CA HIS A 133 -3.61 12.98 3.54
C HIS A 133 -2.78 11.83 4.09
N ARG A 134 -3.36 11.05 5.02
CA ARG A 134 -2.74 9.85 5.59
C ARG A 134 -2.35 8.87 4.49
N GLU A 135 -3.28 8.60 3.59
CA GLU A 135 -3.06 7.67 2.50
C GLU A 135 -1.97 8.14 1.52
N ALA A 136 -2.05 9.40 1.09
CA ALA A 136 -1.06 9.96 0.17
C ALA A 136 0.36 9.93 0.76
N VAL A 137 0.52 10.23 2.05
CA VAL A 137 1.83 10.20 2.70
C VAL A 137 2.35 8.78 2.90
N LEU A 138 1.49 7.80 3.21
CA LEU A 138 1.88 6.39 3.35
C LEU A 138 2.32 5.79 2.00
N LEU A 139 1.59 6.08 0.93
CA LEU A 139 1.96 5.64 -0.43
C LEU A 139 3.29 6.27 -0.87
N TRP A 140 3.47 7.57 -0.64
CA TRP A 140 4.72 8.27 -0.95
C TRP A 140 5.90 7.74 -0.12
N ALA A 141 5.71 7.53 1.18
CA ALA A 141 6.74 6.94 2.06
C ALA A 141 7.09 5.49 1.67
N SER A 142 6.24 4.83 0.88
CA SER A 142 6.52 3.51 0.30
C SER A 142 7.44 3.57 -0.94
N GLY A 143 7.98 4.75 -1.28
CA GLY A 143 8.90 4.96 -2.39
C GLY A 143 8.24 5.39 -3.70
N LEU A 144 6.92 5.65 -3.71
CA LEU A 144 6.20 6.08 -4.91
C LEU A 144 6.44 7.56 -5.20
N THR A 145 6.61 7.88 -6.47
CA THR A 145 6.62 9.28 -6.94
C THR A 145 5.23 9.92 -6.83
N TYR A 146 5.16 11.25 -6.81
CA TYR A 146 3.89 11.98 -6.81
C TYR A 146 2.94 11.55 -7.95
N ALA A 147 3.48 11.27 -9.14
CA ALA A 147 2.72 10.81 -10.29
C ALA A 147 2.17 9.38 -10.07
N GLN A 148 2.98 8.47 -9.52
CA GLN A 148 2.53 7.11 -9.21
C GLN A 148 1.48 7.10 -8.09
N VAL A 149 1.63 7.94 -7.06
CA VAL A 149 0.60 8.11 -6.02
C VAL A 149 -0.70 8.66 -6.62
N ALA A 150 -0.61 9.61 -7.55
CA ALA A 150 -1.76 10.12 -8.29
C ALA A 150 -2.49 9.03 -9.08
N THR A 151 -1.74 8.16 -9.77
CA THR A 151 -2.29 6.97 -10.45
C THR A 151 -2.97 6.02 -9.47
N VAL A 152 -2.31 5.68 -8.36
CA VAL A 152 -2.82 4.72 -7.36
C VAL A 152 -4.08 5.23 -6.65
N MET A 153 -4.13 6.53 -6.35
CA MET A 153 -5.27 7.16 -5.68
C MET A 153 -6.35 7.66 -6.64
N SER A 154 -6.14 7.55 -7.96
CA SER A 154 -7.00 8.15 -8.99
C SER A 154 -7.32 9.62 -8.72
N ALA A 155 -6.29 10.42 -8.39
CA ALA A 155 -6.43 11.84 -8.02
C ALA A 155 -5.41 12.73 -8.74
N PRO A 156 -5.68 14.03 -8.95
CA PRO A 156 -4.74 14.92 -9.63
C PRO A 156 -3.39 15.04 -8.88
N THR A 157 -2.28 15.03 -9.61
CA THR A 157 -0.92 15.16 -9.05
C THR A 157 -0.75 16.41 -8.18
N ASN A 158 -1.42 17.53 -8.53
CA ASN A 158 -1.40 18.75 -7.73
C ASN A 158 -2.05 18.54 -6.36
N SER A 159 -3.17 17.82 -6.30
CA SER A 159 -3.82 17.45 -5.03
C SER A 159 -2.92 16.56 -4.19
N ILE A 160 -2.27 15.56 -4.80
CA ILE A 160 -1.32 14.67 -4.12
C ILE A 160 -0.18 15.46 -3.46
N ARG A 161 0.41 16.42 -4.19
CA ARG A 161 1.48 17.29 -3.64
C ARG A 161 1.00 18.05 -2.40
N VAL A 162 -0.18 18.64 -2.46
CA VAL A 162 -0.78 19.39 -1.34
C VAL A 162 -1.06 18.45 -0.16
N TRP A 163 -1.66 17.29 -0.40
CA TRP A 163 -1.98 16.31 0.65
C TRP A 163 -0.73 15.81 1.36
N ILE A 164 0.32 15.43 0.61
CA ILE A 164 1.59 14.98 1.20
C ILE A 164 2.26 16.11 1.96
N HIS A 165 2.28 17.33 1.43
CA HIS A 165 2.84 18.48 2.13
C HIS A 165 2.13 18.71 3.47
N ARG A 166 0.80 18.80 3.46
CA ARG A 166 -0.01 19.03 4.67
C ARG A 166 0.13 17.88 5.66
N ALA A 167 0.15 16.63 5.19
CA ALA A 167 0.38 15.46 6.04
C ALA A 167 1.74 15.56 6.75
N ARG A 168 2.83 15.80 6.01
CA ARG A 168 4.19 15.93 6.57
C ARG A 168 4.28 17.07 7.58
N HIS A 169 3.64 18.21 7.31
CA HIS A 169 3.59 19.33 8.25
C HIS A 169 2.90 18.92 9.56
N SER A 170 1.66 18.40 9.48
CA SER A 170 0.91 17.99 10.67
C SER A 170 1.60 16.86 11.45
N LEU A 171 2.32 15.96 10.79
CA LEU A 171 3.11 14.93 11.48
C LEU A 171 4.30 15.53 12.22
N ARG A 172 5.01 16.50 11.64
CA ARG A 172 6.10 17.20 12.35
C ARG A 172 5.59 17.97 13.56
N ASP A 173 4.46 18.65 13.44
CA ASP A 173 3.88 19.42 14.55
C ASP A 173 3.49 18.51 15.74
N ARG A 174 3.15 17.24 15.47
CA ARG A 174 2.69 16.27 16.47
C ARG A 174 3.80 15.38 17.04
N LEU A 175 4.85 15.13 16.26
CA LEU A 175 5.96 14.24 16.64
C LEU A 175 7.24 15.00 17.01
N GLY A 176 7.27 16.32 16.79
CA GLY A 176 8.41 17.19 17.07
C GLY A 176 8.24 18.05 18.33
N SER A 177 7.34 17.67 19.24
CA SER A 177 7.23 18.26 20.59
C SER A 177 7.91 17.38 21.63
#